data_AF-A0A7C2P7L3-F1
#
_entry.id   AF-A0A7C2P7L3-F1
#
_cell.length_a   1.000
_cell.length_b   1.000
_cell.length_c   1.000
_cell.angle_alpha   90.00
_cell.angle_beta   90.00
_cell.angle_gamma   90.00
#
_symmetry.space_group_name_H-M   'P 1'
#
loop_
_entity.id
_entity.type
_entity.pdbx_description
1 polymer ?
#
loop_
_entity_poly.entity_id
_entity_poly.type
_entity_poly.pdbx_seq_one_letter_code
_entity_poly.pdbx_strand_id
1 'polypeptide(L)'
;MPGHPNSGAHAADIEVAADLTLDLGPSDITVAALSLDGTAAGTDITIASGGSRLILQNNDNNQFFDWNTSDTEFTMTYEGANLGRVVMESHGVAGETNTISAPVRFRNNGFHEGIDVYGTRSLTLAGPIDIDGADVTAPNLGPSARLRSYLPQGEKVLITGNINLTDAVDGVNGRLLQLNDYYTSNTLSQDSVPPRGMIEVTGVISGLGTLWANWSWDVDGADDNTKDYLHDPAPVPIATKSTMPTVILRGNNTFSGDMLIGRGNLVVGHNNALGTDTVTQRGPAGNSKEVGYNLISDADDR
;
A
#
# COMPACT_ATOMS: atom_id res chain seq x y z
N MET A 1 -16.19 -19.90 16.33
CA MET A 1 -16.01 -20.74 15.13
C MET A 1 -14.51 -21.02 14.98
N PRO A 2 -14.03 -22.07 14.28
CA PRO A 2 -12.61 -22.16 13.97
C PRO A 2 -12.19 -20.95 13.13
N GLY A 3 -11.10 -20.28 13.50
CA GLY A 3 -10.62 -19.09 12.79
C GLY A 3 -10.19 -19.42 11.36
N HIS A 4 -10.45 -18.50 10.43
CA HIS A 4 -9.99 -18.67 9.05
C HIS A 4 -8.45 -18.57 9.00
N PRO A 5 -7.76 -19.44 8.23
CA PRO A 5 -6.33 -19.31 7.99
C PRO A 5 -6.02 -17.96 7.31
N ASN A 6 -5.01 -17.27 7.83
CA ASN A 6 -4.61 -15.92 7.40
C ASN A 6 -5.77 -14.91 7.50
N SER A 7 -6.42 -14.89 8.66
CA SER A 7 -7.36 -13.86 9.11
C SER A 7 -6.62 -12.72 9.82
N GLY A 8 -7.25 -11.56 9.98
CA GLY A 8 -6.75 -10.43 10.78
C GLY A 8 -6.55 -10.76 12.26
N ALA A 9 -7.09 -11.87 12.75
CA ALA A 9 -6.80 -12.42 14.08
C ALA A 9 -5.43 -13.13 14.16
N HIS A 10 -4.75 -13.37 13.04
CA HIS A 10 -3.44 -14.02 12.95
C HIS A 10 -2.35 -13.03 12.53
N ALA A 11 -1.95 -12.17 13.47
CA ALA A 11 -0.81 -11.28 13.32
C ALA A 11 0.51 -12.00 13.65
N ALA A 12 1.57 -11.71 12.88
CA ALA A 12 2.95 -11.99 13.25
C ALA A 12 3.52 -10.73 13.91
N ASP A 13 3.85 -10.80 15.20
CA ASP A 13 4.36 -9.68 15.98
C ASP A 13 5.80 -9.95 16.43
N ILE A 14 6.69 -8.98 16.22
CA ILE A 14 8.14 -9.10 16.41
C ILE A 14 8.63 -7.87 17.19
N GLU A 15 8.67 -8.00 18.51
CA GLU A 15 9.28 -7.04 19.43
C GLU A 15 10.67 -7.54 19.86
N VAL A 16 11.73 -6.77 19.60
CA VAL A 16 13.11 -7.13 19.99
C VAL A 16 13.91 -5.94 20.52
N ALA A 17 14.94 -6.22 21.33
CA ALA A 17 15.86 -5.22 21.92
C ALA A 17 17.30 -5.32 21.38
N ALA A 18 17.49 -6.08 20.30
CA ALA A 18 18.76 -6.31 19.61
C ALA A 18 18.46 -6.87 18.21
N ASP A 19 19.46 -6.81 17.32
CA ASP A 19 19.34 -7.22 15.92
C ASP A 19 18.75 -8.63 15.76
N LEU A 20 17.76 -8.74 14.86
CA LEU A 20 17.11 -10.00 14.53
C LEU A 20 17.13 -10.22 13.02
N THR A 21 17.65 -11.36 12.59
CA THR A 21 17.39 -11.89 11.25
C THR A 21 16.46 -13.09 11.35
N LEU A 22 15.23 -12.95 10.86
CA LEU A 22 14.26 -14.03 10.72
C LEU A 22 14.37 -14.63 9.32
N ASP A 23 14.86 -15.87 9.21
CA ASP A 23 14.82 -16.64 7.96
C ASP A 23 13.46 -17.34 7.82
N LEU A 24 12.75 -17.08 6.73
CA LEU A 24 11.49 -17.74 6.38
C LEU A 24 11.67 -19.23 6.01
N GLY A 25 12.90 -19.68 5.77
CA GLY A 25 13.22 -21.08 5.47
C GLY A 25 12.81 -21.53 4.06
N PRO A 26 12.49 -22.81 3.85
CA PRO A 26 12.28 -23.38 2.51
C PRO A 26 10.86 -23.25 1.96
N SER A 27 9.90 -22.77 2.75
CA SER A 27 8.47 -22.71 2.39
C SER A 27 7.97 -21.28 2.44
N ASP A 28 7.08 -20.91 1.52
CA ASP A 28 6.44 -19.59 1.53
C ASP A 28 5.61 -19.40 2.82
N ILE A 29 5.75 -18.24 3.44
CA ILE A 29 5.06 -17.87 4.68
C ILE A 29 4.02 -16.81 4.35
N THR A 30 2.75 -17.06 4.68
CA THR A 30 1.66 -16.10 4.47
C THR A 30 1.34 -15.36 5.76
N VAL A 31 1.19 -14.03 5.68
CA VAL A 31 0.75 -13.19 6.81
C VAL A 31 -0.38 -12.25 6.38
N ALA A 32 -1.35 -12.09 7.29
CA ALA A 32 -2.44 -11.12 7.17
C ALA A 32 -2.15 -9.84 7.97
N ALA A 33 -1.33 -9.92 9.02
CA ALA A 33 -0.74 -8.77 9.68
C ALA A 33 0.71 -9.06 10.10
N LEU A 34 1.57 -8.04 10.05
CA LEU A 34 2.99 -8.10 10.43
C LEU A 34 3.39 -6.84 11.21
N SER A 35 3.91 -6.99 12.43
CA SER A 35 4.46 -5.91 13.24
C SER A 35 5.96 -6.12 13.46
N LEU A 36 6.75 -5.05 13.28
CA LEU A 36 8.20 -5.00 13.47
C LEU A 36 8.54 -3.82 14.40
N ASP A 37 8.95 -4.11 15.64
CA ASP A 37 9.25 -3.09 16.67
C ASP A 37 10.62 -3.32 17.34
N GLY A 38 11.58 -2.45 17.04
CA GLY A 38 12.86 -2.38 17.74
C GLY A 38 12.79 -1.47 18.98
N THR A 39 12.87 -2.08 20.14
CA THR A 39 12.81 -1.37 21.44
C THR A 39 14.13 -0.69 21.84
N ALA A 40 15.21 -0.89 21.07
CA ALA A 40 16.55 -0.39 21.36
C ALA A 40 17.22 0.32 20.16
N ALA A 41 17.99 1.37 20.43
CA ALA A 41 18.53 2.25 19.39
C ALA A 41 19.59 1.56 18.53
N GLY A 42 19.41 1.63 17.20
CA GLY A 42 20.29 0.96 16.24
C GLY A 42 20.08 -0.56 16.16
N THR A 43 18.90 -1.05 16.57
CA THR A 43 18.45 -2.42 16.27
C THR A 43 18.15 -2.53 14.78
N ASP A 44 18.55 -3.63 14.14
CA ASP A 44 18.10 -3.99 12.79
C ASP A 44 17.20 -5.23 12.82
N ILE A 45 15.94 -5.10 12.36
CA ILE A 45 15.03 -6.24 12.16
C ILE A 45 14.97 -6.57 10.67
N THR A 46 15.46 -7.75 10.31
CA THR A 46 15.49 -8.25 8.93
C THR A 46 14.67 -9.52 8.79
N ILE A 47 13.65 -9.49 7.92
CA ILE A 47 13.05 -10.71 7.37
C ILE A 47 13.83 -11.10 6.11
N ALA A 48 14.47 -12.26 6.13
CA ALA A 48 15.27 -12.81 5.05
C ALA A 48 14.70 -14.16 4.58
N SER A 49 15.16 -14.66 3.44
CA SER A 49 14.85 -16.03 3.03
C SER A 49 15.97 -16.67 2.23
N GLY A 50 16.25 -17.95 2.54
CA GLY A 50 17.13 -18.81 1.75
C GLY A 50 16.51 -19.42 0.49
N GLY A 51 15.21 -19.23 0.22
CA GLY A 51 14.56 -19.80 -0.97
C GLY A 51 13.03 -19.70 -1.08
N SER A 52 12.36 -19.11 -0.10
CA SER A 52 10.91 -18.87 -0.04
C SER A 52 10.52 -17.39 -0.19
N ARG A 53 9.21 -17.12 -0.15
CA ARG A 53 8.62 -15.77 -0.17
C ARG A 53 7.85 -15.44 1.11
N LEU A 54 7.77 -14.15 1.43
CA LEU A 54 6.71 -13.60 2.28
C LEU A 54 5.48 -13.31 1.40
N ILE A 55 4.37 -13.98 1.64
CA ILE A 55 3.09 -13.72 0.97
C ILE A 55 2.26 -12.79 1.86
N LEU A 56 1.98 -11.60 1.35
CA LEU A 56 1.07 -10.65 1.99
C LEU A 56 -0.33 -10.93 1.45
N GLN A 57 -1.17 -11.57 2.28
CA GLN A 57 -2.53 -11.99 1.93
C GLN A 57 -3.40 -12.09 3.20
N ASN A 58 -4.53 -11.39 3.22
CA ASN A 58 -5.58 -11.58 4.22
C ASN A 58 -6.80 -12.23 3.53
N ASN A 59 -7.28 -13.34 4.09
CA ASN A 59 -8.42 -14.10 3.57
C ASN A 59 -9.75 -13.77 4.27
N ASP A 60 -9.77 -12.80 5.18
CA ASP A 60 -11.00 -12.37 5.84
C ASP A 60 -11.94 -11.68 4.86
N ASN A 61 -12.87 -12.48 4.34
CA ASN A 61 -14.05 -12.01 3.65
C ASN A 61 -15.08 -11.42 4.64
N ASN A 62 -14.69 -10.35 5.32
CA ASN A 62 -15.58 -9.53 6.15
C ASN A 62 -16.50 -8.63 5.27
N GLN A 63 -16.72 -8.97 3.98
CA GLN A 63 -17.69 -8.27 3.13
C GLN A 63 -19.14 -8.69 3.40
N PHE A 64 -19.38 -9.61 4.35
CA PHE A 64 -20.73 -9.92 4.85
C PHE A 64 -21.27 -8.81 5.76
N PHE A 65 -21.48 -7.63 5.17
CA PHE A 65 -22.48 -6.69 5.65
C PHE A 65 -23.85 -7.23 5.26
N ASP A 66 -24.37 -8.21 6.02
CA ASP A 66 -25.77 -8.61 5.87
C ASP A 66 -26.65 -7.48 6.42
N TRP A 67 -27.13 -6.65 5.49
CA TRP A 67 -28.01 -5.51 5.73
C TRP A 67 -29.30 -5.87 6.50
N ASN A 68 -29.68 -7.16 6.58
CA ASN A 68 -30.84 -7.61 7.34
C ASN A 68 -30.51 -8.18 8.73
N THR A 69 -29.24 -8.41 9.08
CA THR A 69 -28.88 -8.78 10.45
C THR A 69 -28.65 -7.53 11.30
N SER A 70 -29.36 -7.42 12.42
CA SER A 70 -29.08 -6.43 13.45
C SER A 70 -27.85 -6.81 14.29
N ASP A 71 -26.84 -7.41 13.67
CA ASP A 71 -25.66 -7.95 14.33
C ASP A 71 -24.63 -6.82 14.51
N THR A 72 -24.90 -5.97 15.49
CA THR A 72 -24.05 -4.84 15.87
C THR A 72 -22.84 -5.26 16.72
N GLU A 73 -22.53 -6.56 16.81
CA GLU A 73 -21.49 -7.09 17.71
C GLU A 73 -20.10 -7.20 17.06
N PHE A 74 -19.91 -6.71 15.83
CA PHE A 74 -18.60 -6.65 15.16
C PHE A 74 -17.78 -5.39 15.47
N THR A 75 -17.69 -5.03 16.76
CA THR A 75 -16.71 -4.05 17.26
C THR A 75 -15.33 -4.73 17.35
N MET A 76 -14.73 -5.05 16.20
CA MET A 76 -13.36 -5.57 16.16
C MET A 76 -12.38 -4.50 16.65
N THR A 77 -11.76 -4.74 17.80
CA THR A 77 -10.78 -3.85 18.45
C THR A 77 -9.46 -3.71 17.67
N TYR A 78 -9.32 -4.38 16.52
CA TYR A 78 -8.30 -4.11 15.51
C TYR A 78 -8.94 -3.38 14.33
N GLU A 79 -9.03 -2.05 14.44
CA GLU A 79 -9.39 -1.15 13.35
C GLU A 79 -8.28 -1.21 12.27
N GLY A 80 -8.40 -2.09 11.27
CA GLY A 80 -7.46 -2.12 10.13
C GLY A 80 -7.53 -3.35 9.22
N ALA A 81 -7.80 -4.54 9.77
CA ALA A 81 -7.76 -5.80 9.00
C ALA A 81 -9.08 -6.16 8.27
N ASN A 82 -10.05 -5.24 8.23
CA ASN A 82 -11.33 -5.46 7.55
C ASN A 82 -11.19 -5.34 6.02
N LEU A 83 -12.08 -6.02 5.29
CA LEU A 83 -12.13 -6.06 3.82
C LEU A 83 -10.88 -6.67 3.15
N GLY A 84 -10.32 -7.75 3.72
CA GLY A 84 -9.19 -8.48 3.13
C GLY A 84 -7.88 -7.69 3.03
N ARG A 85 -7.70 -6.67 3.88
CA ARG A 85 -6.45 -5.87 3.91
C ARG A 85 -5.36 -6.54 4.74
N VAL A 86 -4.13 -6.42 4.26
CA VAL A 86 -2.93 -6.76 5.01
C VAL A 86 -2.44 -5.54 5.76
N VAL A 87 -2.20 -5.67 7.06
CA VAL A 87 -1.63 -4.59 7.88
C VAL A 87 -0.13 -4.85 8.09
N MET A 88 0.71 -3.87 7.83
CA MET A 88 2.11 -3.89 8.23
C MET A 88 2.40 -2.73 9.16
N GLU A 89 3.06 -2.98 10.28
CA GLU A 89 3.46 -1.96 11.24
C GLU A 89 4.99 -1.93 11.37
N SER A 90 5.59 -0.76 11.16
CA SER A 90 7.01 -0.51 11.36
C SER A 90 7.14 0.51 12.49
N HIS A 91 7.24 0.01 13.71
CA HIS A 91 7.48 0.82 14.90
C HIS A 91 8.98 1.00 15.11
N GLY A 92 9.38 1.48 16.29
CA GLY A 92 10.78 1.55 16.64
C GLY A 92 11.36 2.89 17.06
N VAL A 93 12.60 2.84 17.54
CA VAL A 93 13.35 4.00 18.02
C VAL A 93 14.28 4.60 16.95
N ALA A 94 14.77 5.82 17.17
CA ALA A 94 15.54 6.53 16.15
C ALA A 94 16.84 5.79 15.78
N GLY A 95 17.05 5.58 14.48
CA GLY A 95 18.22 4.89 13.93
C GLY A 95 18.07 3.38 13.75
N GLU A 96 16.92 2.80 14.11
CA GLU A 96 16.53 1.44 13.74
C GLU A 96 16.25 1.29 12.24
N THR A 97 16.46 0.10 11.70
CA THR A 97 15.93 -0.26 10.37
C THR A 97 15.06 -1.52 10.40
N ASN A 98 13.89 -1.40 9.76
CA ASN A 98 12.96 -2.51 9.54
C ASN A 98 13.02 -2.90 8.06
N THR A 99 13.52 -4.10 7.75
CA THR A 99 13.84 -4.55 6.38
C THR A 99 13.26 -5.91 6.04
N ILE A 100 12.56 -6.02 4.91
CA ILE A 100 12.11 -7.27 4.32
C ILE A 100 12.97 -7.53 3.06
N SER A 101 14.01 -8.34 3.23
CA SER A 101 14.93 -8.77 2.17
C SER A 101 14.52 -10.07 1.49
N ALA A 102 13.65 -10.87 2.12
CA ALA A 102 12.97 -11.98 1.47
C ALA A 102 12.15 -11.49 0.25
N PRO A 103 12.05 -12.28 -0.84
CA PRO A 103 11.07 -12.05 -1.89
C PRO A 103 9.67 -11.85 -1.32
N VAL A 104 8.92 -10.88 -1.85
CA VAL A 104 7.57 -10.55 -1.37
C VAL A 104 6.56 -10.80 -2.47
N ARG A 105 5.42 -11.42 -2.12
CA ARG A 105 4.28 -11.57 -3.01
C ARG A 105 3.11 -10.75 -2.49
N PHE A 106 2.64 -9.79 -3.29
CA PHE A 106 1.39 -9.09 -3.02
C PHE A 106 0.26 -9.94 -3.58
N ARG A 107 -0.63 -10.44 -2.71
CA ARG A 107 -1.72 -11.35 -3.10
C ARG A 107 -3.05 -10.88 -2.54
N ASN A 108 -3.66 -9.98 -3.31
CA ASN A 108 -4.96 -9.38 -3.03
C ASN A 108 -6.00 -10.03 -3.94
N ASN A 109 -7.13 -10.44 -3.37
CA ASN A 109 -8.20 -11.18 -4.02
C ASN A 109 -9.41 -10.31 -4.39
N GLY A 110 -9.37 -8.99 -4.13
CA GLY A 110 -10.54 -8.13 -4.26
C GLY A 110 -10.27 -6.63 -4.39
N PHE A 111 -11.29 -5.90 -4.84
CA PHE A 111 -11.21 -4.46 -5.17
C PHE A 111 -11.04 -3.52 -3.95
N HIS A 112 -11.11 -4.04 -2.73
CA HIS A 112 -10.86 -3.29 -1.48
C HIS A 112 -9.59 -3.73 -0.75
N GLU A 113 -8.92 -4.75 -1.29
CA GLU A 113 -7.79 -5.43 -0.65
C GLU A 113 -6.48 -4.71 -0.99
N GLY A 114 -5.63 -4.58 0.01
CA GLY A 114 -4.48 -3.69 -0.01
C GLY A 114 -3.55 -3.96 1.16
N ILE A 115 -2.31 -3.51 1.02
CA ILE A 115 -1.28 -3.57 2.05
C ILE A 115 -1.12 -2.16 2.63
N ASP A 116 -1.40 -2.02 3.92
CA ASP A 116 -1.43 -0.73 4.61
C ASP A 116 -0.28 -0.68 5.60
N VAL A 117 0.62 0.29 5.44
CA VAL A 117 1.82 0.44 6.26
C VAL A 117 1.65 1.58 7.26
N TYR A 118 1.61 1.22 8.54
CA TYR A 118 1.52 2.11 9.70
C TYR A 118 2.81 2.07 10.52
N GLY A 119 2.86 2.89 11.57
CA GLY A 119 3.93 2.89 12.56
C GLY A 119 4.67 4.22 12.63
N THR A 120 5.91 4.17 13.10
CA THR A 120 6.76 5.33 13.43
C THR A 120 8.11 5.33 12.73
N ARG A 121 8.40 4.32 11.90
CA ARG A 121 9.65 4.14 11.16
C ARG A 121 9.43 3.82 9.69
N SER A 122 10.49 4.03 8.91
CA SER A 122 10.57 3.64 7.51
C SER A 122 10.72 2.12 7.37
N LEU A 123 9.87 1.52 6.53
CA LEU A 123 9.93 0.11 6.17
C LEU A 123 10.67 -0.05 4.83
N THR A 124 11.68 -0.91 4.76
CA THR A 124 12.38 -1.22 3.50
C THR A 124 11.96 -2.58 2.93
N LEU A 125 11.44 -2.60 1.71
CA LEU A 125 11.19 -3.81 0.92
C LEU A 125 12.33 -4.00 -0.09
N ALA A 126 13.29 -4.85 0.25
CA ALA A 126 14.52 -5.08 -0.51
C ALA A 126 14.51 -6.36 -1.36
N GLY A 127 13.70 -7.36 -0.98
CA GLY A 127 13.50 -8.53 -1.82
C GLY A 127 12.69 -8.21 -3.09
N PRO A 128 12.82 -9.02 -4.17
CA PRO A 128 12.01 -8.83 -5.37
C PRO A 128 10.52 -9.00 -5.05
N ILE A 129 9.68 -8.16 -5.65
CA ILE A 129 8.24 -8.12 -5.44
C ILE A 129 7.52 -8.67 -6.67
N ASP A 130 6.69 -9.68 -6.49
CA ASP A 130 5.76 -10.17 -7.51
C ASP A 130 4.29 -9.94 -7.08
N ILE A 131 3.40 -9.89 -8.07
CA ILE A 131 1.96 -9.65 -7.87
C ILE A 131 1.20 -10.89 -8.33
N ASP A 132 0.39 -11.43 -7.42
CA ASP A 132 -0.51 -12.56 -7.61
C ASP A 132 -1.93 -12.02 -7.47
N GLY A 133 -2.74 -12.22 -8.52
CA GLY A 133 -4.07 -11.63 -8.60
C GLY A 133 -5.12 -12.70 -8.76
N ALA A 134 -6.03 -12.83 -7.78
CA ALA A 134 -7.18 -13.71 -7.93
C ALA A 134 -8.23 -13.11 -8.86
N ASP A 135 -8.77 -13.99 -9.70
CA ASP A 135 -9.92 -13.83 -10.57
C ASP A 135 -9.89 -12.71 -11.65
N VAL A 136 -9.62 -13.14 -12.89
CA VAL A 136 -9.65 -12.32 -14.12
C VAL A 136 -11.07 -12.04 -14.66
N THR A 137 -12.13 -12.50 -13.99
CA THR A 137 -13.50 -12.39 -14.52
C THR A 137 -14.17 -11.01 -14.41
N ALA A 138 -13.54 -10.03 -13.73
CA ALA A 138 -14.03 -8.65 -13.63
C ALA A 138 -13.44 -7.74 -14.73
N PRO A 139 -14.13 -7.48 -15.85
CA PRO A 139 -13.51 -7.02 -17.10
C PRO A 139 -13.04 -5.55 -17.14
N ASN A 140 -13.31 -4.76 -16.10
CA ASN A 140 -13.15 -3.30 -16.14
C ASN A 140 -12.13 -2.72 -15.14
N LEU A 141 -11.62 -3.50 -14.19
CA LEU A 141 -10.69 -3.02 -13.15
C LEU A 141 -9.52 -3.98 -12.87
N GLY A 142 -9.66 -5.27 -13.22
CA GLY A 142 -8.61 -6.29 -13.07
C GLY A 142 -8.24 -6.60 -11.61
N PRO A 143 -7.47 -7.67 -11.38
CA PRO A 143 -6.83 -7.90 -10.10
C PRO A 143 -5.76 -6.82 -9.84
N SER A 144 -5.95 -6.07 -8.75
CA SER A 144 -5.11 -4.94 -8.33
C SER A 144 -4.36 -5.24 -7.03
N ALA A 145 -3.04 -5.10 -7.04
CA ALA A 145 -2.28 -4.94 -5.80
C ALA A 145 -2.32 -3.47 -5.37
N ARG A 146 -2.43 -3.22 -4.06
CA ARG A 146 -2.37 -1.87 -3.48
C ARG A 146 -1.34 -1.84 -2.36
N LEU A 147 -0.56 -0.77 -2.30
CA LEU A 147 0.32 -0.44 -1.20
C LEU A 147 0.06 1.01 -0.77
N ARG A 148 -0.24 1.21 0.52
CA ARG A 148 -0.56 2.53 1.09
C ARG A 148 0.35 2.82 2.27
N SER A 149 0.87 4.04 2.35
CA SER A 149 1.71 4.51 3.44
C SER A 149 0.95 5.51 4.31
N TYR A 150 0.79 5.15 5.59
CA TYR A 150 0.25 5.98 6.66
C TYR A 150 1.35 6.48 7.61
N LEU A 151 2.62 6.25 7.25
CA LEU A 151 3.80 6.65 8.02
C LEU A 151 3.90 8.19 8.18
N PRO A 152 4.47 8.66 9.30
CA PRO A 152 4.61 10.09 9.59
C PRO A 152 5.58 10.81 8.64
N GLN A 153 5.51 12.13 8.59
CA GLN A 153 6.37 12.96 7.74
C GLN A 153 7.86 12.70 8.04
N GLY A 154 8.61 12.35 6.99
CA GLY A 154 10.04 12.05 7.06
C GLY A 154 10.34 10.55 6.98
N GLU A 155 9.38 9.71 7.37
CA GLU A 155 9.43 8.26 7.20
C GLU A 155 8.75 7.84 5.87
N LYS A 156 9.10 6.66 5.36
CA LYS A 156 8.65 6.17 4.05
C LYS A 156 8.62 4.65 3.96
N VAL A 157 7.82 4.12 3.04
CA VAL A 157 8.02 2.76 2.52
C VAL A 157 9.03 2.86 1.39
N LEU A 158 10.22 2.30 1.59
CA LEU A 158 11.30 2.29 0.60
C LEU A 158 11.34 0.93 -0.11
N ILE A 159 11.15 0.91 -1.42
CA ILE A 159 11.26 -0.29 -2.25
C ILE A 159 12.58 -0.24 -3.02
N THR A 160 13.52 -1.09 -2.66
CA THR A 160 14.79 -1.31 -3.38
C THR A 160 14.76 -2.58 -4.24
N GLY A 161 13.87 -3.53 -3.91
CA GLY A 161 13.60 -4.69 -4.74
C GLY A 161 12.93 -4.34 -6.08
N ASN A 162 13.20 -5.11 -7.12
CA ASN A 162 12.51 -4.98 -8.40
C ASN A 162 11.04 -5.43 -8.27
N ILE A 163 10.14 -4.75 -8.97
CA ILE A 163 8.71 -5.09 -9.02
C ILE A 163 8.38 -5.66 -10.40
N ASN A 164 7.70 -6.80 -10.44
CA ASN A 164 7.14 -7.36 -11.66
C ASN A 164 5.61 -7.20 -11.70
N LEU A 165 5.12 -6.45 -12.68
CA LEU A 165 3.70 -6.21 -12.95
C LEU A 165 3.09 -7.23 -13.93
N THR A 166 3.86 -8.19 -14.42
CA THR A 166 3.28 -9.40 -15.04
C THR A 166 2.87 -10.36 -13.92
N ASP A 167 1.68 -10.95 -14.05
CA ASP A 167 1.14 -11.90 -13.09
C ASP A 167 2.12 -13.04 -12.76
N ALA A 168 2.34 -13.25 -11.47
CA ALA A 168 3.21 -14.29 -10.97
C ALA A 168 2.61 -15.71 -11.09
N VAL A 169 1.31 -15.82 -11.40
CA VAL A 169 0.61 -17.11 -11.59
C VAL A 169 0.58 -17.53 -13.05
N ASP A 170 0.05 -16.69 -13.96
CA ASP A 170 -0.07 -17.05 -15.39
C ASP A 170 1.12 -16.60 -16.27
N GLY A 171 1.91 -15.61 -15.84
CA GLY A 171 3.10 -15.13 -16.55
C GLY A 171 2.81 -14.37 -17.86
N VAL A 172 1.56 -14.05 -18.17
CA VAL A 172 1.12 -13.48 -19.46
C VAL A 172 0.25 -12.24 -19.29
N ASN A 173 -0.55 -12.15 -18.23
CA ASN A 173 -1.42 -11.01 -17.98
C ASN A 173 -0.72 -9.92 -17.17
N GLY A 174 -0.95 -8.66 -17.53
CA GLY A 174 -0.61 -7.53 -16.68
C GLY A 174 -1.45 -7.49 -15.41
N ARG A 175 -0.87 -6.99 -14.31
CA ARG A 175 -1.54 -6.70 -13.04
C ARG A 175 -1.47 -5.20 -12.76
N LEU A 176 -2.50 -4.64 -12.12
CA LEU A 176 -2.51 -3.24 -11.70
C LEU A 176 -1.80 -3.12 -10.35
N LEU A 177 -0.78 -2.26 -10.24
CA LEU A 177 -0.22 -1.84 -8.95
C LEU A 177 -0.62 -0.42 -8.64
N GLN A 178 -1.21 -0.20 -7.46
CA GLN A 178 -1.59 1.13 -6.98
C GLN A 178 -0.76 1.51 -5.75
N LEU A 179 -0.08 2.64 -5.81
CA LEU A 179 0.80 3.18 -4.76
C LEU A 179 0.18 4.45 -4.17
N ASN A 180 -0.10 4.47 -2.86
CA ASN A 180 -0.79 5.57 -2.18
C ASN A 180 -2.13 5.97 -2.82
N ASP A 181 -2.83 5.03 -3.47
CA ASP A 181 -4.23 5.22 -3.84
C ASP A 181 -5.13 5.16 -2.60
N TYR A 182 -6.36 5.65 -2.73
CA TYR A 182 -7.37 5.56 -1.70
C TYR A 182 -8.75 5.41 -2.33
N TYR A 183 -9.65 4.73 -1.61
CA TYR A 183 -10.96 4.44 -2.14
C TYR A 183 -12.00 4.34 -1.02
N THR A 184 -12.79 5.42 -0.87
CA THR A 184 -14.01 5.45 -0.05
C THR A 184 -15.23 5.26 -0.93
N SER A 185 -15.90 4.11 -0.81
CA SER A 185 -17.17 3.83 -1.50
C SER A 185 -18.41 4.19 -0.68
N ASN A 186 -18.27 4.59 0.59
CA ASN A 186 -19.40 5.01 1.42
C ASN A 186 -19.01 6.07 2.46
N THR A 187 -20.03 6.74 3.00
CA THR A 187 -19.96 7.78 4.04
C THR A 187 -19.88 7.22 5.47
N LEU A 188 -19.68 5.91 5.63
CA LEU A 188 -19.85 5.18 6.89
C LEU A 188 -18.62 4.38 7.35
N SER A 189 -17.60 4.18 6.51
CA SER A 189 -16.35 3.54 6.93
C SER A 189 -15.45 4.51 7.70
N GLN A 190 -14.91 4.05 8.84
CA GLN A 190 -13.87 4.76 9.60
C GLN A 190 -12.54 4.90 8.82
N ASP A 191 -12.43 4.25 7.65
CA ASP A 191 -11.37 4.42 6.63
C ASP A 191 -11.22 5.84 6.07
N SER A 192 -11.90 6.85 6.62
CA SER A 192 -11.97 8.24 6.12
C SER A 192 -10.65 9.04 6.20
N VAL A 193 -9.53 8.39 6.48
CA VAL A 193 -8.18 9.01 6.50
C VAL A 193 -7.43 8.59 5.24
N PRO A 194 -7.16 9.50 4.29
CA PRO A 194 -6.33 9.18 3.14
C PRO A 194 -4.87 8.90 3.53
N PRO A 195 -4.13 8.06 2.78
CA PRO A 195 -2.70 7.89 2.97
C PRO A 195 -2.01 9.23 2.76
N ARG A 196 -1.10 9.57 3.67
CA ARG A 196 -0.33 10.83 3.67
C ARG A 196 1.18 10.59 3.74
N GLY A 197 1.59 9.33 3.88
CA GLY A 197 2.98 8.91 3.92
C GLY A 197 3.63 8.88 2.54
N MET A 198 4.92 8.57 2.54
CA MET A 198 5.73 8.47 1.33
C MET A 198 5.94 7.00 0.93
N ILE A 199 5.87 6.72 -0.37
CA ILE A 199 6.38 5.49 -0.98
C ILE A 199 7.47 5.90 -1.98
N GLU A 200 8.66 5.33 -1.84
CA GLU A 200 9.79 5.57 -2.75
C GLU A 200 10.25 4.27 -3.39
N VAL A 201 10.22 4.20 -4.71
CA VAL A 201 10.64 3.03 -5.49
C VAL A 201 11.94 3.33 -6.22
N THR A 202 12.99 2.62 -5.83
CA THR A 202 14.34 2.70 -6.40
C THR A 202 14.69 1.46 -7.22
N GLY A 203 14.08 0.31 -6.92
CA GLY A 203 14.11 -0.87 -7.77
C GLY A 203 13.41 -0.63 -9.11
N VAL A 204 13.65 -1.51 -10.08
CA VAL A 204 13.03 -1.43 -11.42
C VAL A 204 11.61 -2.01 -11.37
N ILE A 205 10.64 -1.23 -11.83
CA ILE A 205 9.28 -1.69 -12.13
C ILE A 205 9.24 -2.16 -13.59
N SER A 206 8.78 -3.39 -13.81
CA SER A 206 8.81 -4.08 -15.10
C SER A 206 7.54 -4.90 -15.35
N GLY A 207 7.38 -5.48 -16.55
CA GLY A 207 6.26 -6.37 -16.88
C GLY A 207 5.11 -5.69 -17.64
N LEU A 208 4.04 -6.43 -17.88
CA LEU A 208 2.96 -6.04 -18.80
C LEU A 208 1.84 -5.21 -18.15
N GLY A 209 1.95 -4.92 -16.85
CA GLY A 209 0.90 -4.28 -16.06
C GLY A 209 0.95 -2.76 -15.98
N THR A 210 -0.13 -2.21 -15.44
CA THR A 210 -0.37 -0.77 -15.23
C THR A 210 0.13 -0.34 -13.86
N LEU A 211 0.75 0.83 -13.78
CA LEU A 211 1.11 1.48 -12.52
C LEU A 211 0.16 2.64 -12.24
N TRP A 212 -0.33 2.77 -11.01
CA TRP A 212 -1.11 3.91 -10.55
C TRP A 212 -0.41 4.56 -9.36
N ALA A 213 -0.05 5.84 -9.49
CA ALA A 213 0.50 6.63 -8.39
C ALA A 213 -0.53 7.63 -7.86
N ASN A 214 -0.69 7.63 -6.53
CA ASN A 214 -1.58 8.48 -5.76
C ASN A 214 -3.08 8.30 -6.10
N TRP A 215 -3.92 9.11 -5.45
CA TRP A 215 -5.34 8.85 -5.27
C TRP A 215 -6.24 9.20 -6.46
N SER A 216 -7.15 8.29 -6.78
CA SER A 216 -8.06 8.29 -7.93
C SER A 216 -9.49 8.84 -7.75
N TRP A 217 -9.99 9.03 -6.52
CA TRP A 217 -11.44 9.13 -6.24
C TRP A 217 -11.79 10.33 -5.36
N ASP A 218 -13.07 10.68 -5.30
CA ASP A 218 -13.58 11.78 -4.46
C ASP A 218 -13.44 11.46 -2.95
N VAL A 219 -12.92 12.40 -2.14
CA VAL A 219 -13.21 12.39 -0.69
C VAL A 219 -14.68 12.77 -0.45
N ASP A 220 -15.18 13.66 -1.30
CA ASP A 220 -16.49 14.29 -1.18
C ASP A 220 -17.58 13.27 -1.55
N GLY A 221 -18.00 12.47 -0.56
CA GLY A 221 -19.11 11.54 -0.72
C GLY A 221 -20.34 12.27 -1.29
N ALA A 222 -20.89 11.74 -2.38
CA ALA A 222 -21.83 12.43 -3.28
C ALA A 222 -23.14 12.95 -2.65
N ASP A 223 -23.39 12.67 -1.38
CA ASP A 223 -24.64 12.96 -0.66
C ASP A 223 -24.50 13.93 0.54
N ASP A 224 -23.28 14.30 0.97
CA ASP A 224 -23.09 15.24 2.10
C ASP A 224 -21.98 16.27 1.83
N ASN A 225 -22.42 17.48 1.46
CA ASN A 225 -21.59 18.63 1.14
C ASN A 225 -20.96 19.34 2.36
N THR A 226 -20.97 18.71 3.55
CA THR A 226 -20.47 19.29 4.80
C THR A 226 -19.18 18.66 5.34
N LYS A 227 -18.70 17.53 4.78
CA LYS A 227 -17.46 16.85 5.21
C LYS A 227 -16.32 16.96 4.21
N ASP A 228 -15.92 18.18 3.91
CA ASP A 228 -14.68 18.44 3.20
C ASP A 228 -13.49 18.24 4.16
N TYR A 229 -12.91 17.03 4.17
CA TYR A 229 -11.75 16.68 4.99
C TYR A 229 -10.46 17.48 4.63
N LEU A 230 -10.52 18.37 3.63
CA LEU A 230 -9.45 19.29 3.25
C LEU A 230 -9.80 20.79 3.45
N HIS A 231 -11.08 21.16 3.57
CA HIS A 231 -11.55 22.54 3.77
C HIS A 231 -12.50 22.77 4.95
N ASP A 232 -12.70 21.85 5.90
CA ASP A 232 -13.23 22.21 7.22
C ASP A 232 -12.09 22.50 8.23
N PRO A 233 -11.61 23.76 8.34
CA PRO A 233 -10.83 24.20 9.49
C PRO A 233 -11.76 24.40 10.69
N ALA A 234 -12.38 23.32 11.16
CA ALA A 234 -12.77 23.23 12.56
C ALA A 234 -11.53 23.63 13.39
N PRO A 235 -11.66 24.49 14.43
CA PRO A 235 -10.53 25.13 15.10
C PRO A 235 -9.78 24.19 16.06
N VAL A 236 -9.43 23.00 15.58
CA VAL A 236 -8.36 22.17 16.10
C VAL A 236 -7.04 22.86 15.73
N PRO A 237 -6.09 23.06 16.66
CA PRO A 237 -4.77 23.61 16.37
C PRO A 237 -3.89 22.68 15.52
N ILE A 238 -4.26 22.48 14.25
CA ILE A 238 -3.49 21.71 13.27
C ILE A 238 -2.29 22.57 12.84
N ALA A 239 -1.20 22.41 13.58
CA ALA A 239 0.12 22.92 13.22
C ALA A 239 0.77 22.13 12.07
N THR A 240 0.10 21.09 11.56
CA THR A 240 0.56 20.26 10.45
C THR A 240 -0.18 20.61 9.16
N LYS A 241 0.47 21.41 8.32
CA LYS A 241 0.11 21.59 6.90
C LYS A 241 -0.17 20.22 6.28
N SER A 242 -1.39 19.97 5.81
CA SER A 242 -1.79 18.67 5.26
C SER A 242 -0.82 18.22 4.17
N THR A 243 -0.09 17.13 4.43
CA THR A 243 0.86 16.54 3.47
C THR A 243 0.09 15.64 2.51
N MET A 244 0.11 15.99 1.23
CA MET A 244 -0.40 15.11 0.18
C MET A 244 0.42 13.81 0.13
N PRO A 245 -0.20 12.65 -0.21
CA PRO A 245 0.54 11.43 -0.49
C PRO A 245 1.63 11.69 -1.52
N THR A 246 2.77 11.03 -1.33
CA THR A 246 3.93 11.20 -2.21
C THR A 246 4.43 9.84 -2.69
N VAL A 247 4.46 9.66 -4.00
CA VAL A 247 5.12 8.54 -4.68
C VAL A 247 6.36 9.07 -5.37
N ILE A 248 7.51 8.45 -5.12
CA ILE A 248 8.79 8.78 -5.75
C ILE A 248 9.21 7.58 -6.61
N LEU A 249 9.43 7.79 -7.91
CA LEU A 249 9.88 6.77 -8.85
C LEU A 249 11.29 7.11 -9.36
N ARG A 250 12.29 6.32 -8.95
CA ARG A 250 13.72 6.47 -9.31
C ARG A 250 14.26 5.34 -10.17
N GLY A 251 13.51 4.25 -10.31
CA GLY A 251 13.90 3.10 -11.14
C GLY A 251 13.95 3.42 -12.63
N ASN A 252 14.84 2.73 -13.35
CA ASN A 252 14.81 2.68 -14.81
C ASN A 252 13.70 1.72 -15.27
N ASN A 253 12.45 2.19 -15.15
CA ASN A 253 11.27 1.35 -15.29
C ASN A 253 11.00 0.97 -16.75
N THR A 254 10.52 -0.27 -16.95
CA THR A 254 10.28 -0.86 -18.27
C THR A 254 8.93 -1.56 -18.36
N PHE A 255 7.95 -1.16 -17.54
CA PHE A 255 6.59 -1.68 -17.65
C PHE A 255 5.87 -1.10 -18.87
N SER A 256 5.00 -1.91 -19.47
CA SER A 256 4.32 -1.61 -20.74
C SER A 256 2.80 -1.51 -20.65
N GLY A 257 2.23 -1.43 -19.45
CA GLY A 257 0.87 -0.93 -19.27
C GLY A 257 0.87 0.57 -18.99
N ASP A 258 -0.32 1.17 -18.98
CA ASP A 258 -0.49 2.60 -18.68
C ASP A 258 0.17 3.03 -17.36
N MET A 259 0.55 4.31 -17.29
CA MET A 259 0.87 5.00 -16.04
C MET A 259 -0.27 5.95 -15.69
N LEU A 260 -0.97 5.67 -14.60
CA LEU A 260 -2.09 6.46 -14.10
C LEU A 260 -1.63 7.39 -12.98
N ILE A 261 -1.83 8.70 -13.16
CA ILE A 261 -1.49 9.72 -12.16
C ILE A 261 -2.77 10.23 -11.51
N GLY A 262 -2.88 10.00 -10.20
CA GLY A 262 -3.91 10.55 -9.33
C GLY A 262 -3.45 11.79 -8.54
N ARG A 263 -4.32 12.25 -7.64
CA ARG A 263 -4.12 13.39 -6.74
C ARG A 263 -3.04 13.11 -5.70
N GLY A 264 -1.95 13.85 -5.77
CA GLY A 264 -0.82 13.77 -4.85
C GLY A 264 0.46 14.33 -5.46
N ASN A 265 1.59 14.03 -4.84
CA ASN A 265 2.91 14.31 -5.42
C ASN A 265 3.42 13.05 -6.13
N LEU A 266 3.77 13.16 -7.41
CA LEU A 266 4.54 12.17 -8.13
C LEU A 266 5.92 12.76 -8.44
N VAL A 267 6.95 12.26 -7.76
CA VAL A 267 8.33 12.65 -8.01
C VAL A 267 8.95 11.66 -8.98
N VAL A 268 9.49 12.16 -10.09
CA VAL A 268 10.24 11.37 -11.09
C VAL A 268 11.73 11.71 -10.99
N GLY A 269 12.55 10.69 -10.74
CA GLY A 269 14.00 10.80 -10.56
C GLY A 269 14.83 9.88 -11.46
N HIS A 270 14.27 9.58 -12.63
CA HIS A 270 14.91 8.92 -13.76
C HIS A 270 14.10 9.17 -15.05
N ASN A 271 14.75 9.32 -16.20
CA ASN A 271 14.08 9.58 -17.49
C ASN A 271 12.98 8.56 -17.85
N ASN A 272 13.21 7.28 -17.57
CA ASN A 272 12.25 6.19 -17.81
C ASN A 272 11.38 5.86 -16.57
N ALA A 273 11.27 6.74 -15.57
CA ALA A 273 10.54 6.45 -14.32
C ALA A 273 9.04 6.12 -14.55
N LEU A 274 8.45 6.58 -15.66
CA LEU A 274 7.04 6.43 -16.00
C LEU A 274 6.73 5.21 -16.89
N GLY A 275 7.69 4.32 -17.14
CA GLY A 275 7.51 3.14 -18.01
C GLY A 275 7.63 3.48 -19.50
N THR A 276 7.05 2.63 -20.36
CA THR A 276 7.22 2.74 -21.82
C THR A 276 5.94 3.06 -22.60
N ASP A 277 4.77 3.03 -21.96
CA ASP A 277 3.46 3.29 -22.59
C ASP A 277 2.83 4.61 -22.07
N THR A 278 1.51 4.72 -22.16
CA THR A 278 0.76 5.96 -22.07
C THR A 278 0.66 6.47 -20.63
N VAL A 279 1.14 7.69 -20.42
CA VAL A 279 0.95 8.41 -19.15
C VAL A 279 -0.38 9.16 -19.19
N THR A 280 -1.36 8.68 -18.43
CA THR A 280 -2.70 9.29 -18.34
C THR A 280 -2.89 9.91 -16.96
N GLN A 281 -3.17 11.22 -16.93
CA GLN A 281 -3.73 11.85 -15.74
C GLN A 281 -5.19 11.41 -15.59
N ARG A 282 -5.55 10.76 -14.48
CA ARG A 282 -6.95 10.62 -14.09
C ARG A 282 -7.34 11.83 -13.25
N GLY A 283 -8.05 12.77 -13.89
CA GLY A 283 -8.89 13.72 -13.15
C GLY A 283 -9.97 12.95 -12.37
N PRO A 284 -10.55 13.57 -11.33
CA PRO A 284 -11.54 12.89 -10.51
C PRO A 284 -12.80 12.59 -11.32
N ALA A 285 -13.62 11.66 -10.84
CA ALA A 285 -14.91 11.35 -11.44
C ALA A 285 -15.82 12.62 -11.49
N GLY A 286 -16.72 12.68 -12.47
CA GLY A 286 -17.45 13.90 -12.80
C GLY A 286 -18.20 14.52 -11.61
N ASN A 287 -18.19 15.87 -11.56
CA ASN A 287 -18.67 16.74 -10.48
C ASN A 287 -17.76 16.91 -9.25
N SER A 288 -16.72 16.08 -9.08
CA SER A 288 -15.71 16.32 -8.04
C SER A 288 -15.01 17.67 -8.23
N LYS A 289 -14.73 18.35 -7.13
CA LYS A 289 -13.96 19.61 -7.09
C LYS A 289 -12.44 19.36 -7.01
N GLU A 290 -12.02 18.11 -6.84
CA GLU A 290 -10.68 17.76 -6.39
C GLU A 290 -9.65 17.70 -7.53
N VAL A 291 -9.21 18.88 -7.97
CA VAL A 291 -8.11 19.02 -8.92
C VAL A 291 -6.78 19.25 -8.22
N GLY A 292 -5.74 18.49 -8.60
CA GLY A 292 -4.38 18.75 -8.16
C GLY A 292 -3.48 17.52 -8.12
N TYR A 293 -2.52 17.46 -9.01
CA TYR A 293 -1.40 16.52 -8.96
C TYR A 293 -0.13 17.33 -9.21
N ASN A 294 0.93 17.04 -8.45
CA ASN A 294 2.22 17.66 -8.63
C ASN A 294 3.14 16.63 -9.28
N LEU A 295 3.36 16.74 -10.59
CA LEU A 295 4.46 16.04 -11.25
C LEU A 295 5.74 16.84 -11.02
N ILE A 296 6.66 16.27 -10.26
CA ILE A 296 7.89 16.92 -9.80
C ILE A 296 9.06 16.14 -10.40
N SER A 297 9.86 16.76 -11.26
CA SER A 297 11.21 16.25 -11.50
C SER A 297 12.06 16.59 -10.28
N ASP A 298 12.86 15.64 -9.79
CA ASP A 298 13.77 15.86 -8.67
C ASP A 298 15.07 16.59 -9.05
N ALA A 299 15.11 17.19 -10.27
CA ALA A 299 16.27 17.81 -10.88
C ALA A 299 17.44 16.83 -11.07
N ASP A 300 17.22 15.82 -11.91
CA ASP A 300 18.17 14.76 -12.28
C ASP A 300 19.50 15.35 -12.80
N ASP A 301 20.48 15.53 -11.91
CA ASP A 301 21.84 16.04 -12.16
C ASP A 301 22.75 14.95 -12.80
N ARG A 302 22.21 14.11 -13.69
CA ARG A 302 22.86 12.88 -14.21
C ARG A 302 22.93 12.81 -15.74
#